data_AF-A0A225DRR1-F1
#
_entry.id   AF-A0A225DRR1-F1
#
_cell.length_a   1.000
_cell.length_b   1.000
_cell.length_c   1.000
_cell.angle_alpha   90.00
_cell.angle_beta   90.00
_cell.angle_gamma   90.00
#
_symmetry.space_group_name_H-M   'P 1'
#
loop_
_entity.id
_entity.type
_entity.pdbx_description
1 polymer ?
#
loop_
_entity_poly.entity_id
_entity_poly.type
_entity_poly.pdbx_seq_one_letter_code
_entity_poly.pdbx_strand_id
1 'polypeptide(L)'
;MTLLALAALVAMGATNKPDFLVRDPVNGDGSPKCLPTKAHQANLGHLRALIKGDITRDVIAGRRSLLEAAAFFRSLNALPGTLKTHLPEPPSGLFSGTDEGRICWHVILAVRGLLIHHPNESPDFEETVVARLVAEFEDEMCYRGEVNLTDPPPVAVQRLLDQAWHDWAAERRIGWYSESSASESFAKHGH
;
A
#
# COMPACT_ATOMS: atom_id res chain seq x y z
N MET A 1 18.23 -40.69 -9.73
CA MET A 1 19.33 -39.86 -9.19
C MET A 1 20.17 -39.41 -10.37
N THR A 2 20.02 -38.17 -10.81
CA THR A 2 20.82 -37.63 -11.91
C THR A 2 21.20 -36.19 -11.54
N LEU A 3 22.45 -36.04 -11.12
CA LEU A 3 23.13 -34.76 -10.88
C LEU A 3 23.30 -34.03 -12.22
N LEU A 4 22.83 -32.79 -12.31
CA LEU A 4 23.23 -31.86 -13.36
C LEU A 4 23.88 -30.64 -12.74
N ALA A 5 25.13 -30.45 -13.12
CA ALA A 5 26.08 -29.51 -12.59
C ALA A 5 25.98 -28.13 -13.24
N LEU A 6 26.34 -27.13 -12.42
CA LEU A 6 26.92 -25.81 -12.72
C LEU A 6 27.12 -25.41 -14.20
N ALA A 7 26.60 -24.22 -14.52
CA ALA A 7 27.30 -23.26 -15.35
C ALA A 7 27.08 -21.85 -14.80
N ALA A 8 28.14 -21.28 -14.23
CA ALA A 8 28.23 -19.87 -13.90
C ALA A 8 28.53 -19.09 -15.18
N LEU A 9 27.79 -18.00 -15.42
CA LEU A 9 28.18 -16.99 -16.40
C LEU A 9 28.17 -15.62 -15.72
N VAL A 10 29.37 -15.13 -15.46
CA VAL A 10 29.65 -13.74 -15.09
C VAL A 10 29.60 -12.91 -16.36
N ALA A 11 28.73 -11.90 -16.39
CA ALA A 11 28.80 -10.82 -17.37
C ALA A 11 28.92 -9.49 -16.60
N MET A 12 30.15 -9.00 -16.51
CA MET A 12 30.44 -7.61 -16.17
C MET A 12 30.07 -6.75 -17.39
N GLY A 13 29.12 -5.84 -17.21
CA GLY A 13 28.67 -4.89 -18.24
C GLY A 13 28.76 -3.45 -17.74
N ALA A 14 29.78 -2.76 -18.26
CA ALA A 14 30.04 -1.33 -18.34
C ALA A 14 29.10 -0.31 -17.66
N THR A 15 29.75 0.57 -16.90
CA THR A 15 29.29 1.86 -16.38
C THR A 15 28.74 2.78 -17.48
N ASN A 16 27.41 3.00 -17.50
CA ASN A 16 26.80 4.15 -18.16
C ASN A 16 26.47 5.21 -17.09
N LYS A 17 27.32 6.24 -16.99
CA LYS A 17 26.96 7.52 -16.36
C LYS A 17 26.10 8.29 -17.36
N PRO A 18 24.84 8.62 -17.06
CA PRO A 18 24.14 9.61 -17.84
C PRO A 18 24.61 11.01 -17.42
N ASP A 19 25.30 11.69 -18.33
CA ASP A 19 25.54 13.13 -18.28
C ASP A 19 24.19 13.85 -18.40
N PHE A 20 23.58 14.19 -17.26
CA PHE A 20 22.48 15.16 -17.19
C PHE A 20 22.98 16.42 -16.49
N LEU A 21 23.75 17.23 -17.21
CA LEU A 21 23.98 18.63 -16.88
C LEU A 21 23.75 19.49 -18.12
N VAL A 22 22.49 19.60 -18.53
CA VAL A 22 22.02 20.78 -19.27
C VAL A 22 21.68 21.84 -18.24
N ARG A 23 22.60 22.79 -18.10
CA ARG A 23 22.43 24.04 -17.35
C ARG A 23 21.80 25.04 -18.31
N ASP A 24 20.48 25.24 -18.21
CA ASP A 24 19.84 26.41 -18.83
C ASP A 24 19.90 27.60 -17.85
N PRO A 25 20.39 28.77 -18.28
CA PRO A 25 20.42 29.96 -17.44
C PRO A 25 19.06 30.69 -17.50
N VAL A 26 18.46 30.83 -16.33
CA VAL A 26 17.91 32.09 -15.78
C VAL A 26 17.37 33.10 -16.81
N ASN A 27 16.03 33.23 -16.91
CA ASN A 27 15.31 34.49 -16.66
C ASN A 27 13.80 34.36 -16.95
N GLY A 28 12.99 34.63 -15.94
CA GLY A 28 11.56 34.90 -16.11
C GLY A 28 10.75 34.39 -14.94
N ASP A 29 10.58 35.21 -13.90
CA ASP A 29 9.36 35.48 -13.08
C ASP A 29 8.31 34.36 -12.86
N GLY A 30 8.71 33.10 -12.95
CA GLY A 30 7.88 31.94 -12.65
C GLY A 30 8.01 31.65 -11.18
N SER A 31 7.57 32.59 -10.32
CA SER A 31 7.47 32.38 -8.88
C SER A 31 6.87 30.98 -8.67
N PRO A 32 7.61 30.01 -8.10
CA PRO A 32 7.15 28.64 -8.01
C PRO A 32 5.87 28.70 -7.18
N LYS A 33 4.72 28.53 -7.85
CA LYS A 33 3.41 28.53 -7.20
C LYS A 33 3.53 27.55 -6.04
N CYS A 34 3.58 28.12 -4.83
CA CYS A 34 3.69 27.37 -3.59
C CYS A 34 2.69 26.23 -3.66
N LEU A 35 3.20 25.00 -3.69
CA LEU A 35 2.36 23.81 -3.70
C LEU A 35 1.42 23.88 -2.48
N PRO A 36 0.12 23.64 -2.65
CA PRO A 36 -0.83 23.65 -1.53
C PRO A 36 -0.49 22.51 -0.56
N THR A 37 0.35 22.83 0.44
CA THR A 37 1.08 21.83 1.25
C THR A 37 0.14 21.01 2.14
N LYS A 38 -0.96 21.61 2.60
CA LYS A 38 -1.93 20.95 3.51
C LYS A 38 -2.94 20.07 2.78
N ALA A 39 -3.45 20.52 1.62
CA ALA A 39 -4.38 19.73 0.82
C ALA A 39 -3.70 18.47 0.27
N HIS A 40 -2.44 18.59 -0.16
CA HIS A 40 -1.66 17.46 -0.62
C HIS A 40 -1.40 16.43 0.50
N GLN A 41 -1.13 16.88 1.72
CA GLN A 41 -0.88 15.98 2.86
C GLN A 41 -2.15 15.22 3.30
N ALA A 42 -3.32 15.87 3.34
CA ALA A 42 -4.59 15.20 3.65
C ALA A 42 -4.92 14.12 2.61
N ASN A 43 -4.62 14.38 1.34
CA ASN A 43 -4.81 13.40 0.26
C ASN A 43 -3.91 12.17 0.43
N LEU A 44 -2.64 12.35 0.86
CA LEU A 44 -1.72 11.22 1.06
C LEU A 44 -2.17 10.25 2.16
N GLY A 45 -2.83 10.73 3.22
CA GLY A 45 -3.41 9.87 4.25
C GLY A 45 -4.50 8.95 3.70
N HIS A 46 -5.39 9.54 2.89
CA HIS A 46 -6.49 8.81 2.26
C HIS A 46 -6.00 7.79 1.23
N LEU A 47 -5.08 8.18 0.34
CA LEU A 47 -4.50 7.28 -0.67
C LEU A 47 -3.79 6.09 -0.02
N ARG A 48 -3.06 6.30 1.07
CA ARG A 48 -2.44 5.20 1.83
C ARG A 48 -3.47 4.22 2.37
N ALA A 49 -4.60 4.71 2.88
CA ALA A 49 -5.67 3.85 3.37
C ALA A 49 -6.29 3.03 2.23
N LEU A 50 -6.53 3.64 1.06
CA LEU A 50 -7.02 2.95 -0.13
C LEU A 50 -6.05 1.85 -0.58
N ILE A 51 -4.77 2.17 -0.74
CA ILE A 51 -3.74 1.20 -1.16
C ILE A 51 -3.64 0.06 -0.16
N LYS A 52 -3.66 0.35 1.15
CA LYS A 52 -3.67 -0.71 2.17
C LYS A 52 -4.90 -1.61 2.05
N GLY A 53 -6.07 -1.03 1.77
CA GLY A 53 -7.28 -1.80 1.48
C GLY A 53 -7.12 -2.73 0.28
N ASP A 54 -6.53 -2.25 -0.82
CA ASP A 54 -6.26 -3.08 -2.00
C ASP A 54 -5.27 -4.20 -1.72
N ILE A 55 -4.20 -3.91 -1.00
CA ILE A 55 -3.23 -4.91 -0.56
C ILE A 55 -3.91 -5.95 0.33
N THR A 56 -4.76 -5.53 1.26
CA THR A 56 -5.52 -6.44 2.12
C THR A 56 -6.46 -7.34 1.30
N ARG A 57 -7.11 -6.82 0.26
CA ARG A 57 -7.92 -7.64 -0.66
C ARG A 57 -7.08 -8.65 -1.43
N ASP A 58 -5.88 -8.26 -1.87
CA ASP A 58 -4.93 -9.18 -2.52
C ASP A 58 -4.51 -10.32 -1.58
N VAL A 59 -4.27 -10.01 -0.29
CA VAL A 59 -3.95 -10.99 0.74
C VAL A 59 -5.11 -11.96 0.97
N ILE A 60 -6.34 -11.44 1.14
CA ILE A 60 -7.53 -12.30 1.31
C ILE A 60 -7.68 -13.25 0.13
N ALA A 61 -7.54 -12.73 -1.09
CA ALA A 61 -7.61 -13.52 -2.32
C ALA A 61 -6.41 -14.46 -2.56
N GLY A 62 -5.41 -14.48 -1.66
CA GLY A 62 -4.22 -15.33 -1.77
C GLY A 62 -3.27 -14.93 -2.91
N ARG A 63 -3.41 -13.72 -3.46
CA ARG A 63 -2.52 -13.20 -4.52
C ARG A 63 -1.21 -12.63 -3.97
N ARG A 64 -1.15 -12.37 -2.67
CA ARG A 64 0.01 -11.81 -1.98
C ARG A 64 0.18 -12.50 -0.63
N SER A 65 1.42 -12.81 -0.27
CA SER A 65 1.74 -13.38 1.04
C SER A 65 1.66 -12.34 2.16
N LEU A 66 1.65 -12.80 3.40
CA LEU A 66 1.71 -11.93 4.58
C LEU A 66 2.98 -11.06 4.57
N LEU A 67 4.14 -11.64 4.29
CA LEU A 67 5.43 -10.95 4.34
C LEU A 67 5.53 -9.86 3.26
N GLU A 68 5.09 -10.14 2.04
CA GLU A 68 5.04 -9.15 0.97
C GLU A 68 4.11 -7.98 1.35
N ALA A 69 2.91 -8.29 1.83
CA ALA A 69 1.96 -7.26 2.26
C ALA A 69 2.52 -6.41 3.41
N ALA A 70 3.16 -7.04 4.40
CA ALA A 70 3.80 -6.38 5.52
C ALA A 70 4.93 -5.44 5.04
N ALA A 71 5.75 -5.86 4.08
CA ALA A 71 6.78 -5.01 3.50
C ALA A 71 6.19 -3.76 2.82
N PHE A 72 5.11 -3.91 2.04
CA PHE A 72 4.40 -2.76 1.49
C PHE A 72 3.78 -1.86 2.58
N PHE A 73 3.19 -2.44 3.63
CA PHE A 73 2.65 -1.68 4.76
C PHE A 73 3.77 -0.86 5.42
N ARG A 74 4.96 -1.42 5.60
CA ARG A 74 6.14 -0.72 6.12
C ARG A 74 6.52 0.45 5.23
N SER A 75 6.70 0.23 3.93
CA SER A 75 7.08 1.30 2.99
C SER A 75 6.04 2.43 2.95
N LEU A 76 4.75 2.10 2.98
CA LEU A 76 3.67 3.09 3.02
C LEU A 76 3.64 3.87 4.35
N ASN A 77 3.99 3.23 5.47
CA ASN A 77 4.08 3.86 6.78
C ASN A 77 5.32 4.78 6.91
N ALA A 78 6.36 4.53 6.12
CA ALA A 78 7.57 5.36 6.09
C ALA A 78 7.38 6.68 5.31
N LEU A 79 6.30 6.82 4.53
CA LEU A 79 6.03 8.05 3.78
C LEU A 79 5.73 9.23 4.72
N PRO A 80 6.22 10.45 4.40
CA PRO A 80 5.98 11.63 5.22
C PRO A 80 4.50 12.01 5.25
N GLY A 81 4.10 12.68 6.34
CA GLY A 81 2.71 13.09 6.54
C GLY A 81 1.79 11.96 6.99
N THR A 82 2.34 10.82 7.38
CA THR A 82 1.67 9.81 8.20
C THR A 82 1.37 10.40 9.57
N LEU A 83 0.07 10.50 9.91
CA LEU A 83 -0.29 10.50 11.32
C LEU A 83 0.32 9.23 11.89
N LYS A 84 1.08 9.35 12.99
CA LYS A 84 1.56 8.20 13.75
C LYS A 84 0.33 7.51 14.29
N THR A 85 -0.28 6.64 13.51
CA THR A 85 -1.34 5.76 13.97
C THR A 85 -0.69 4.92 15.05
N HIS A 86 -1.16 5.08 16.29
CA HIS A 86 -0.80 4.15 17.36
C HIS A 86 -1.30 2.79 16.91
N LEU A 87 -0.33 1.98 16.52
CA LEU A 87 -0.54 0.64 16.06
C LEU A 87 -0.98 -0.19 17.27
N PRO A 88 -2.05 -0.98 17.18
CA PRO A 88 -2.41 -1.89 18.26
C PRO A 88 -1.22 -2.77 18.58
N GLU A 89 -0.84 -2.83 19.86
CA GLU A 89 0.18 -3.77 20.31
C GLU A 89 -0.31 -5.19 20.01
N PRO A 90 0.54 -6.05 19.43
CA PRO A 90 0.21 -7.46 19.29
C PRO A 90 -0.02 -8.07 20.68
N PRO A 91 -0.85 -9.12 20.76
CA PRO A 91 -0.91 -9.93 21.97
C PRO A 91 0.50 -10.44 22.32
N SER A 92 0.81 -10.52 23.61
CA SER A 92 2.06 -11.11 24.08
C SER A 92 2.24 -12.50 23.47
N GLY A 93 3.40 -12.77 22.90
CA GLY A 93 3.71 -14.04 22.23
C GLY A 93 4.33 -13.86 20.85
N LEU A 94 3.85 -14.65 19.90
CA LEU A 94 4.48 -14.90 18.60
C LEU A 94 4.82 -13.62 17.79
N PHE A 95 3.92 -12.63 17.77
CA PHE A 95 4.11 -11.37 17.05
C PHE A 95 4.81 -10.29 17.87
N SER A 96 5.03 -10.53 19.17
CA SER A 96 5.64 -9.58 20.08
C SER A 96 7.17 -9.73 20.06
N GLY A 97 7.89 -8.60 19.97
CA GLY A 97 9.35 -8.58 20.13
C GLY A 97 10.13 -7.93 19.00
N THR A 98 9.54 -7.78 17.80
CA THR A 98 10.18 -7.09 16.67
C THR A 98 9.23 -6.11 15.97
N ASP A 99 9.79 -5.11 15.30
CA ASP A 99 9.00 -4.17 14.49
C ASP A 99 8.33 -4.88 13.30
N GLU A 100 9.01 -5.84 12.69
CA GLU A 100 8.53 -6.67 11.60
C GLU A 100 7.34 -7.53 12.04
N GLY A 101 7.41 -8.15 13.22
CA GLY A 101 6.32 -8.90 13.83
C GLY A 101 5.09 -8.05 14.06
N ARG A 102 5.27 -6.82 14.57
CA ARG A 102 4.19 -5.83 14.71
C ARG A 102 3.54 -5.49 13.37
N ILE A 103 4.32 -5.26 12.32
CA ILE A 103 3.78 -4.90 11.00
C ILE A 103 2.98 -6.07 10.41
N CYS A 104 3.46 -7.31 10.54
CA CYS A 104 2.71 -8.51 10.13
C CYS A 104 1.37 -8.61 10.86
N TRP A 105 1.36 -8.37 12.17
CA TRP A 105 0.13 -8.34 12.96
C TRP A 105 -0.86 -7.29 12.45
N HIS A 106 -0.40 -6.12 11.99
CA HIS A 106 -1.31 -5.10 11.44
C HIS A 106 -1.95 -5.50 10.12
N VAL A 107 -1.26 -6.28 9.30
CA VAL A 107 -1.87 -6.86 8.10
C VAL A 107 -3.00 -7.81 8.50
N ILE A 108 -2.78 -8.68 9.50
CA ILE A 108 -3.81 -9.59 10.00
C ILE A 108 -5.01 -8.82 10.57
N LEU A 109 -4.79 -7.75 11.33
CA LEU A 109 -5.88 -6.89 11.83
C LEU A 109 -6.63 -6.18 10.70
N ALA A 110 -5.93 -5.72 9.66
CA ALA A 110 -6.56 -5.12 8.49
C ALA A 110 -7.43 -6.14 7.73
N VAL A 111 -6.96 -7.38 7.60
CA VAL A 111 -7.74 -8.49 7.02
C VAL A 111 -9.02 -8.76 7.82
N ARG A 112 -8.91 -8.93 9.14
CA ARG A 112 -10.08 -9.11 10.02
C ARG A 112 -11.06 -7.96 9.89
N GLY A 113 -10.57 -6.72 9.99
CA GLY A 113 -11.40 -5.52 9.87
C GLY A 113 -12.15 -5.46 8.54
N LEU A 114 -11.48 -5.79 7.42
CA LEU A 114 -12.13 -5.77 6.11
C LEU A 114 -13.19 -6.86 5.98
N LEU A 115 -12.94 -8.07 6.50
CA LEU A 115 -13.92 -9.17 6.47
C LEU A 115 -15.14 -8.90 7.35
N ILE A 116 -14.95 -8.30 8.53
CA ILE A 116 -16.04 -7.89 9.42
C ILE A 116 -16.95 -6.85 8.74
N HIS A 117 -16.38 -5.90 8.01
CA HIS A 117 -17.15 -4.85 7.34
C HIS A 117 -17.76 -5.28 6.00
N HIS A 118 -17.32 -6.41 5.43
CA HIS A 118 -17.85 -6.99 4.20
C HIS A 118 -18.22 -8.47 4.41
N PRO A 119 -19.26 -8.77 5.20
CA PRO A 119 -19.62 -10.13 5.62
C PRO A 119 -20.30 -10.95 4.51
N ASN A 120 -19.90 -10.78 3.26
CA ASN A 120 -20.42 -11.55 2.13
C ASN A 120 -20.01 -13.03 2.22
N GLU A 121 -19.15 -13.40 3.16
CA GLU A 121 -18.60 -14.74 3.34
C GLU A 121 -18.90 -15.28 4.75
N SER A 122 -18.85 -16.62 4.90
CA SER A 122 -19.06 -17.30 6.18
C SER A 122 -18.03 -16.86 7.23
N PRO A 123 -18.38 -16.80 8.54
CA PRO A 123 -17.40 -16.65 9.62
C PRO A 123 -16.21 -17.62 9.53
N ASP A 124 -16.46 -18.84 9.03
CA ASP A 124 -15.41 -19.85 8.83
C ASP A 124 -14.35 -19.40 7.81
N PHE A 125 -14.72 -18.55 6.86
CA PHE A 125 -13.79 -17.99 5.87
C PHE A 125 -12.80 -17.03 6.53
N GLU A 126 -13.27 -16.16 7.44
CA GLU A 126 -12.38 -15.28 8.20
C GLU A 126 -11.35 -16.09 8.99
N GLU A 127 -11.81 -17.09 9.74
CA GLU A 127 -10.93 -17.95 10.52
C GLU A 127 -9.92 -18.67 9.63
N THR A 128 -10.36 -19.17 8.46
CA THR A 128 -9.49 -19.86 7.50
C THR A 128 -8.41 -18.93 6.95
N VAL A 129 -8.76 -17.71 6.52
CA VAL A 129 -7.80 -16.74 6.00
C VAL A 129 -6.81 -16.32 7.08
N VAL A 130 -7.30 -16.02 8.29
CA VAL A 130 -6.44 -15.61 9.40
C VAL A 130 -5.51 -16.74 9.83
N ALA A 131 -6.01 -17.97 9.96
CA ALA A 131 -5.21 -19.14 10.31
C ALA A 131 -4.09 -19.37 9.29
N ARG A 132 -4.38 -19.24 7.99
CA ARG A 132 -3.37 -19.30 6.93
C ARG A 132 -2.26 -18.25 7.13
N LEU A 133 -2.63 -16.99 7.39
CA LEU A 133 -1.64 -15.92 7.58
C LEU A 133 -0.80 -16.12 8.85
N VAL A 134 -1.40 -16.61 9.93
CA VAL A 134 -0.67 -16.96 11.15
C VAL A 134 0.33 -18.08 10.87
N ALA A 135 -0.09 -19.13 10.14
CA ALA A 135 0.81 -20.20 9.74
C ALA A 135 1.97 -19.69 8.87
N GLU A 136 1.73 -18.81 7.89
CA GLU A 136 2.80 -18.18 7.10
C GLU A 136 3.82 -17.44 7.98
N PHE A 137 3.37 -16.77 9.04
CA PHE A 137 4.27 -16.10 9.99
C PHE A 137 5.08 -17.10 10.83
N GLU A 138 4.42 -18.13 11.36
CA GLU A 138 5.05 -19.18 12.16
C GLU A 138 6.11 -19.93 11.36
N ASP A 139 5.81 -20.26 10.11
CA ASP A 139 6.74 -20.93 9.19
C ASP A 139 8.00 -20.09 8.98
N GLU A 140 7.88 -18.78 8.75
CA GLU A 140 9.03 -17.89 8.57
C GLU A 140 9.86 -17.76 9.85
N MET A 141 9.20 -17.61 11.00
CA MET A 141 9.87 -17.58 12.31
C MET A 141 10.57 -18.90 12.62
N CYS A 142 9.97 -20.03 12.28
CA CYS A 142 10.57 -21.35 12.46
C CYS A 142 11.79 -21.53 11.56
N TYR A 143 11.70 -21.08 10.31
CA TYR A 143 12.76 -21.22 9.32
C TYR A 143 13.97 -20.32 9.58
N ARG A 144 13.75 -19.05 9.97
CA ARG A 144 14.83 -18.05 10.12
C ARG A 144 15.15 -17.65 11.55
N GLY A 145 14.26 -17.93 12.50
CA GLY A 145 14.34 -17.44 13.89
C GLY A 145 13.87 -15.99 14.07
N GLU A 146 13.75 -15.23 12.98
CA GLU A 146 13.23 -13.85 12.96
C GLU A 146 12.54 -13.55 11.62
N VAL A 147 11.55 -12.66 11.64
CA VAL A 147 10.94 -12.14 10.42
C VAL A 147 11.78 -11.00 9.86
N ASN A 148 12.27 -11.15 8.63
CA ASN A 148 12.93 -10.10 7.89
C ASN A 148 12.11 -9.69 6.67
N LEU A 149 11.53 -8.50 6.73
CA LEU A 149 10.76 -7.95 5.60
C LEU A 149 11.72 -7.40 4.55
N THR A 150 11.67 -7.95 3.34
CA THR A 150 12.39 -7.39 2.19
C THR A 150 11.60 -6.21 1.63
N ASP A 151 12.21 -5.03 1.58
CA ASP A 151 11.52 -3.85 1.04
C ASP A 151 11.11 -4.05 -0.42
N PRO A 152 9.88 -3.68 -0.80
CA PRO A 152 9.48 -3.66 -2.20
C PRO A 152 10.33 -2.63 -2.97
N PRO A 153 10.59 -2.86 -4.27
CA PRO A 153 11.24 -1.87 -5.11
C PRO A 153 10.49 -0.52 -5.04
N PRO A 154 11.17 0.64 -4.93
CA PRO A 154 10.50 1.94 -4.83
C PRO A 154 9.50 2.22 -5.96
N VAL A 155 9.81 1.74 -7.18
CA VAL A 155 8.91 1.83 -8.34
C VAL A 155 7.58 1.11 -8.14
N ALA A 156 7.55 0.02 -7.36
CA ALA A 156 6.32 -0.70 -7.06
C ALA A 156 5.41 0.10 -6.12
N VAL A 157 5.99 0.75 -5.10
CA VAL A 157 5.26 1.64 -4.18
C VAL A 157 4.74 2.88 -4.93
N GLN A 158 5.57 3.50 -5.78
CA GLN A 158 5.16 4.65 -6.59
C GLN A 158 4.00 4.31 -7.51
N ARG A 159 4.06 3.15 -8.19
CA ARG A 159 2.97 2.70 -9.06
C ARG A 159 1.65 2.51 -8.32
N LEU A 160 1.67 2.01 -7.09
CA LEU A 160 0.45 1.91 -6.26
C LEU A 160 -0.10 3.29 -5.89
N LEU A 161 0.77 4.25 -5.59
CA LEU A 161 0.37 5.63 -5.31
C LEU A 161 -0.25 6.31 -6.53
N ASP A 162 0.38 6.16 -7.70
CA ASP A 162 -0.11 6.73 -8.95
C ASP A 162 -1.46 6.13 -9.33
N GLN A 163 -1.59 4.79 -9.20
CA GLN A 163 -2.85 4.09 -9.46
C GLN A 163 -3.97 4.57 -8.52
N ALA A 164 -3.73 4.57 -7.21
CA ALA A 164 -4.71 5.04 -6.23
C ALA A 164 -5.09 6.52 -6.44
N TRP A 165 -4.13 7.35 -6.89
CA TRP A 165 -4.41 8.73 -7.25
C TRP A 165 -5.35 8.83 -8.45
N HIS A 166 -5.12 8.04 -9.50
CA HIS A 166 -5.96 8.00 -10.68
C HIS A 166 -7.38 7.51 -10.35
N ASP A 167 -7.50 6.46 -9.54
CA ASP A 167 -8.79 5.89 -9.13
C ASP A 167 -9.59 6.90 -8.28
N TRP A 168 -8.95 7.49 -7.28
CA TRP A 168 -9.55 8.54 -6.45
C TRP A 168 -9.99 9.76 -7.28
N ALA A 169 -9.14 10.19 -8.23
CA ALA A 169 -9.48 11.31 -9.11
C ALA A 169 -10.64 10.97 -10.06
N ALA A 170 -10.76 9.72 -10.51
CA ALA A 170 -11.87 9.25 -11.34
C ALA A 170 -13.19 9.22 -10.55
N GLU A 171 -13.20 8.66 -9.34
CA GLU A 171 -14.37 8.64 -8.46
C GLU A 171 -14.90 10.06 -8.17
N ARG A 172 -13.99 11.01 -7.87
CA ARG A 172 -14.39 12.41 -7.61
C ARG A 172 -14.94 13.12 -8.85
N ARG A 173 -14.49 12.79 -10.06
CA ARG A 173 -15.09 13.38 -11.27
C ARG A 173 -16.53 12.93 -11.50
N ILE A 174 -16.87 11.70 -11.11
CA ILE A 174 -18.22 11.15 -11.26
C ILE A 174 -19.19 11.79 -10.24
N GLY A 175 -18.71 12.08 -9.03
CA GLY A 175 -19.52 12.72 -7.98
C GLY A 175 -20.02 14.14 -8.31
N TRP A 176 -19.30 14.91 -9.13
CA TRP A 176 -19.68 16.30 -9.46
C TRP A 176 -20.84 16.44 -10.44
N TYR A 177 -21.11 15.44 -11.28
CA TYR A 177 -22.20 15.49 -12.27
C TYR A 177 -23.57 15.07 -11.71
N SER A 178 -23.62 14.38 -10.56
CA SER A 178 -24.89 13.89 -10.00
C SER A 178 -25.62 14.91 -9.12
N GLU A 179 -24.93 15.85 -8.47
CA GLU A 179 -25.59 16.85 -7.61
C GLU A 179 -26.01 18.13 -8.34
N SER A 180 -25.28 18.55 -9.39
CA SER A 180 -25.61 19.79 -10.11
C SER A 180 -26.85 19.67 -11.02
N SER A 181 -27.30 18.46 -11.32
CA SER A 181 -28.45 18.21 -12.19
C SER A 181 -29.80 18.23 -11.45
N ALA A 182 -29.79 18.15 -10.12
CA ALA A 182 -31.01 18.10 -9.30
C ALA A 182 -31.55 19.49 -8.90
N SER A 183 -30.71 20.52 -8.90
CA SER A 183 -31.09 21.89 -8.49
C SER A 183 -31.71 22.73 -9.60
N GLU A 184 -31.61 22.33 -10.87
CA GLU A 184 -32.19 23.08 -12.00
C GLU A 184 -33.64 22.68 -12.34
N SER A 185 -34.15 21.57 -11.79
CA SER A 185 -35.52 21.10 -12.04
C SER A 185 -36.59 21.73 -11.13
N PHE A 186 -36.22 22.39 -10.03
CA PHE A 186 -37.20 22.94 -9.07
C PHE A 186 -37.65 24.38 -9.36
N ALA A 187 -37.08 25.05 -10.37
CA ALA A 187 -37.45 26.42 -10.73
C ALA A 187 -38.58 26.54 -11.78
N LYS A 188 -39.20 25.42 -12.22
CA LYS A 188 -40.20 25.45 -13.31
C LYS A 188 -41.64 25.09 -12.95
N HIS A 189 -41.97 24.85 -11.67
CA HIS A 189 -43.36 24.61 -11.28
C HIS A 189 -43.81 25.58 -10.19
N GLY A 190 -43.88 26.85 -10.57
CA GLY A 190 -44.84 27.78 -10.00
C GLY A 190 -46.01 27.93 -10.96
N HIS A 191 -47.19 27.48 -10.55
CA HIS A 191 -48.48 28.11 -10.83
C HIS A 191 -49.55 27.61 -9.87
#